data_AF-A0A413PYH3-F1
#
_entry.id   AF-A0A413PYH3-F1
#
_cell.length_a   1.000
_cell.length_b   1.000
_cell.length_c   1.000
_cell.angle_alpha   90.00
_cell.angle_beta   90.00
_cell.angle_gamma   90.00
#
_symmetry.space_group_name_H-M   'P 1'
#
loop_
_entity.id
_entity.type
_entity.pdbx_description
1 polymer ?
#
loop_
_entity_poly.entity_id
_entity_poly.type
_entity_poly.pdbx_seq_one_letter_code
_entity_poly.pdbx_strand_id
1 'polypeptide(L)'
;CISMALTPMTLTARLIKQHNPDARVVFIGPCAAKKLEAMRRSVRSEVDFVLTFEEMTGIFSAKHVDLENIEEDPAGVSDASTDGRNFAVAGGVAQAVVNVIKRDHPDQEVKVANAEGLKECRQLLKLATLGKYPGYLLEGMACPGGCVAGAGTMQAIKKSQTSVGLYAKQSTHKTSSETEYIKELDKLVD
;
A
#
# COMPACT_ATOMS: atom_id res chain seq x y z
N CYS A 1 5.05 -16.97 -11.35
CA CYS A 1 4.76 -15.71 -12.07
C CYS A 1 4.86 -14.54 -11.09
N ILE A 2 5.02 -13.31 -11.58
CA ILE A 2 4.92 -12.07 -10.79
C ILE A 2 3.64 -11.38 -11.22
N SER A 3 2.90 -10.76 -10.30
CA SER A 3 1.69 -10.00 -10.62
C SER A 3 2.02 -8.85 -11.57
N MET A 4 1.15 -8.62 -12.55
CA MET A 4 1.25 -7.47 -13.47
C MET A 4 0.61 -6.20 -12.90
N ALA A 5 -0.04 -6.29 -11.73
CA ALA A 5 -0.70 -5.15 -11.10
C ALA A 5 0.30 -4.04 -10.77
N LEU A 6 -0.08 -2.80 -11.11
CA LEU A 6 0.62 -1.60 -10.67
C LEU A 6 0.42 -1.41 -9.15
N THR A 7 1.33 -0.66 -8.52
CA THR A 7 1.22 -0.40 -7.09
C THR A 7 0.11 0.62 -6.79
N PRO A 8 -0.43 0.66 -5.55
CA PRO A 8 -1.46 1.64 -5.19
C PRO A 8 -1.05 3.09 -5.47
N MET A 9 0.22 3.45 -5.24
CA MET A 9 0.73 4.78 -5.57
C MET A 9 0.48 5.14 -7.04
N THR A 10 0.84 4.23 -7.94
CA THR A 10 0.72 4.44 -9.39
C THR A 10 -0.74 4.47 -9.83
N LEU A 11 -1.55 3.53 -9.36
CA LEU A 11 -2.98 3.47 -9.71
C LEU A 11 -3.74 4.71 -9.22
N THR A 12 -3.49 5.15 -7.99
CA THR A 12 -4.11 6.37 -7.44
C THR A 12 -3.64 7.60 -8.21
N ALA A 13 -2.34 7.71 -8.54
CA ALA A 13 -1.82 8.83 -9.32
C ALA A 13 -2.43 8.91 -10.72
N ARG A 14 -2.55 7.75 -11.39
CA ARG A 14 -3.21 7.63 -12.70
C ARG A 14 -4.67 8.08 -12.64
N LEU A 15 -5.42 7.62 -11.63
CA LEU A 15 -6.81 8.02 -11.43
C LEU A 15 -6.94 9.54 -11.22
N ILE A 16 -6.08 10.13 -10.39
CA ILE A 16 -6.06 11.58 -10.16
C ILE A 16 -5.85 12.33 -11.48
N LYS A 17 -4.87 11.92 -12.30
CA LYS A 17 -4.57 12.60 -13.57
C LYS A 17 -5.62 12.35 -14.65
N GLN A 18 -6.35 11.24 -14.62
CA GLN A 18 -7.52 11.04 -15.50
C GLN A 18 -8.63 12.04 -15.19
N HIS A 19 -8.89 12.32 -13.90
CA HIS A 19 -9.88 13.31 -13.49
C HIS A 19 -9.40 14.76 -13.65
N ASN A 20 -8.11 15.01 -13.40
CA ASN A 20 -7.50 16.32 -13.52
C ASN A 20 -6.10 16.20 -14.16
N PRO A 21 -6.00 16.34 -15.50
CA PRO A 21 -4.75 16.18 -16.24
C PRO A 21 -3.61 17.10 -15.77
N ASP A 22 -3.95 18.29 -15.26
CA ASP A 22 -2.99 19.30 -14.83
C ASP A 22 -2.58 19.14 -13.35
N ALA A 23 -3.18 18.19 -12.63
CA ALA A 23 -2.86 17.95 -11.22
C ALA A 23 -1.39 17.57 -11.03
N ARG A 24 -0.78 18.16 -10.00
CA ARG A 24 0.52 17.72 -9.48
C ARG A 24 0.32 16.68 -8.40
N VAL A 25 0.85 15.48 -8.61
CA VAL A 25 0.68 14.35 -7.71
C VAL A 25 1.92 14.18 -6.85
N VAL A 26 1.74 14.29 -5.54
CA VAL A 26 2.78 14.05 -4.53
C VAL A 26 2.41 12.80 -3.75
N PHE A 27 3.22 11.75 -3.84
CA PHE A 27 3.09 10.60 -2.95
C PHE A 27 3.89 10.85 -1.67
N ILE A 28 3.24 10.65 -0.51
CA ILE A 28 3.87 10.76 0.81
C ILE A 28 3.81 9.38 1.47
N GLY A 29 4.96 8.84 1.86
CA GLY A 29 4.98 7.50 2.45
C GLY A 29 6.29 7.12 3.12
N PRO A 30 6.39 5.89 3.64
CA PRO A 30 7.55 5.48 4.42
C PRO A 30 8.73 4.97 3.58
N CYS A 31 8.63 4.92 2.26
CA CYS A 31 9.50 4.10 1.43
C CYS A 31 10.35 4.93 0.46
N ALA A 32 11.67 4.90 0.64
CA ALA A 32 12.60 5.51 -0.30
C ALA A 32 12.56 4.85 -1.70
N ALA A 33 12.25 3.54 -1.78
CA ALA A 33 12.17 2.84 -3.06
C ALA A 33 11.05 3.36 -3.96
N LYS A 34 10.03 4.04 -3.41
CA LYS A 34 8.99 4.70 -4.21
C LYS A 34 9.53 5.84 -5.06
N LYS A 35 10.64 6.48 -4.68
CA LYS A 35 11.35 7.45 -5.53
C LYS A 35 11.85 6.78 -6.81
N LEU A 36 12.47 5.60 -6.69
CA LEU A 36 12.93 4.82 -7.85
C LEU A 36 11.76 4.31 -8.70
N GLU A 37 10.65 3.91 -8.07
CA GLU A 37 9.44 3.51 -8.79
C GLU A 37 8.84 4.66 -9.60
N ALA A 38 8.70 5.85 -9.01
CA ALA A 38 8.23 7.05 -9.68
C ALA A 38 9.16 7.47 -10.84
N MET A 39 10.46 7.23 -10.75
CA MET A 39 11.41 7.51 -11.83
C MET A 39 11.32 6.54 -13.02
N ARG A 40 10.59 5.42 -12.92
CA ARG A 40 10.44 4.47 -14.03
C ARG A 40 9.78 5.16 -15.20
N ARG A 41 10.21 4.81 -16.43
CA ARG A 41 9.67 5.41 -17.67
C ARG A 41 8.15 5.28 -17.79
N SER A 42 7.59 4.19 -17.25
CA SER A 42 6.15 3.90 -17.25
C SER A 42 5.35 4.63 -16.16
N VAL A 43 5.99 5.33 -15.22
CA VAL A 43 5.33 5.96 -14.04
C VAL A 43 5.66 7.44 -13.92
N ARG A 44 6.82 7.89 -14.43
CA ARG A 44 7.32 9.27 -14.24
C ARG A 44 6.41 10.40 -14.72
N SER A 45 5.44 10.11 -15.59
CA SER A 45 4.43 11.08 -16.03
C SER A 45 3.22 11.15 -15.11
N GLU A 46 3.04 10.16 -14.23
CA GLU A 46 1.89 10.02 -13.33
C GLU A 46 2.19 10.56 -11.92
N VAL A 47 3.41 10.35 -11.41
CA VAL A 47 3.82 10.79 -10.07
C VAL A 47 4.88 11.89 -10.18
N ASP A 48 4.53 13.11 -9.79
CA ASP A 48 5.43 14.27 -9.89
C ASP A 48 6.49 14.28 -8.78
N PHE A 49 6.11 13.93 -7.55
CA PHE A 49 7.00 13.94 -6.39
C PHE A 49 6.74 12.75 -5.45
N VAL A 50 7.81 12.33 -4.76
CA VAL A 50 7.75 11.33 -3.70
C VAL A 50 8.49 11.87 -2.49
N LEU A 51 7.79 12.00 -1.36
CA LEU A 51 8.33 12.45 -0.08
C LEU A 51 8.23 11.34 0.96
N THR A 52 9.23 11.24 1.82
CA THR A 52 9.15 10.41 3.02
C THR A 52 8.38 11.12 4.14
N PHE A 53 7.91 10.38 5.15
CA PHE A 53 7.32 11.02 6.34
C PHE A 53 8.32 11.94 7.04
N GLU A 54 9.59 11.56 7.11
CA GLU A 54 10.67 12.40 7.67
C GLU A 54 10.86 13.72 6.88
N GLU A 55 10.87 13.65 5.55
CA GLU A 55 10.95 14.86 4.70
C GLU A 55 9.72 15.75 4.92
N MET A 56 8.53 15.15 5.06
CA MET A 56 7.30 15.88 5.33
C MET A 56 7.31 16.56 6.69
N THR A 57 7.85 15.92 7.73
CA THR A 57 8.04 16.53 9.05
C THR A 57 8.95 17.75 8.98
N GLY A 58 10.04 17.69 8.20
CA GLY A 58 10.91 18.85 7.97
C GLY A 58 10.15 20.04 7.34
N ILE A 59 9.27 19.77 6.37
CA ILE A 59 8.41 20.81 5.76
C ILE A 59 7.46 21.41 6.78
N PHE A 60 6.79 20.58 7.59
CA PHE A 60 5.88 21.07 8.63
C PHE A 60 6.60 21.94 9.67
N SER A 61 7.77 21.51 10.15
CA SER A 61 8.59 22.30 11.06
C SER A 61 9.00 23.65 10.47
N ALA A 62 9.45 23.67 9.20
CA ALA A 62 9.83 24.90 8.51
C ALA A 62 8.66 25.85 8.26
N LYS A 63 7.43 25.32 8.19
CA LYS A 63 6.19 26.10 8.04
C LYS A 63 5.50 26.41 9.36
N HIS A 64 6.08 26.00 10.50
CA HIS A 64 5.49 26.15 11.82
C HIS A 64 4.08 25.52 11.91
N VAL A 65 3.87 24.38 11.25
CA VAL A 65 2.63 23.60 11.34
C VAL A 65 2.72 22.65 12.52
N ASP A 66 1.81 22.82 13.48
CA ASP A 66 1.67 21.94 14.64
C ASP A 66 0.67 20.83 14.34
N LEU A 67 1.20 19.65 13.95
CA LEU A 67 0.38 18.48 13.66
C LEU A 67 -0.27 17.84 14.88
N GLU A 68 0.28 18.05 16.08
CA GLU A 68 -0.24 17.40 17.28
C GLU A 68 -1.56 18.05 17.72
N ASN A 69 -1.68 19.35 17.49
CA ASN A 69 -2.83 20.16 17.89
C ASN A 69 -3.72 20.60 16.72
N ILE A 70 -3.49 20.10 15.50
CA ILE A 70 -4.36 20.39 14.37
C ILE A 70 -5.68 19.63 14.53
N GLU A 71 -6.80 20.34 14.36
CA GLU A 71 -8.12 19.69 14.35
C GLU A 71 -8.26 18.81 13.12
N GLU A 72 -8.78 17.59 13.29
CA GLU A 72 -9.10 16.72 12.17
C GLU A 72 -10.23 17.34 11.35
N ASP A 73 -10.07 17.37 10.03
CA ASP A 73 -11.14 17.77 9.11
C ASP A 73 -12.20 16.67 9.04
N PRO A 74 -13.44 16.90 9.51
CA PRO A 74 -14.51 15.91 9.44
C PRO A 74 -14.92 15.56 8.01
N ALA A 75 -14.64 16.44 7.05
CA ALA A 75 -14.85 16.22 5.62
C ALA A 75 -13.60 15.63 4.92
N GLY A 76 -12.56 15.29 5.69
CA GLY A 76 -11.35 14.64 5.19
C GLY A 76 -11.63 13.28 4.54
N VAL A 77 -10.74 12.86 3.65
CA VAL A 77 -10.85 11.59 2.93
C VAL A 77 -10.60 10.41 3.89
N SER A 78 -11.61 9.57 4.12
CA SER A 78 -11.54 8.40 5.02
C SER A 78 -12.38 7.22 4.50
N ASP A 79 -12.36 7.02 3.19
CA ASP A 79 -13.17 6.06 2.42
C ASP A 79 -12.48 4.70 2.19
N ALA A 80 -11.22 4.55 2.62
CA ALA A 80 -10.47 3.31 2.47
C ALA A 80 -11.03 2.18 3.36
N SER A 81 -11.18 0.98 2.78
CA SER A 81 -11.61 -0.22 3.49
C SER A 81 -10.61 -0.71 4.55
N THR A 82 -11.04 -1.64 5.41
CA THR A 82 -10.16 -2.32 6.38
C THR A 82 -8.96 -2.97 5.69
N ASP A 83 -9.19 -3.66 4.57
CA ASP A 83 -8.13 -4.24 3.74
C ASP A 83 -7.19 -3.17 3.15
N GLY A 84 -7.76 -2.07 2.64
CA GLY A 84 -6.97 -0.96 2.08
C GLY A 84 -6.06 -0.32 3.13
N ARG A 85 -6.56 -0.12 4.36
CA ARG A 85 -5.79 0.42 5.49
C ARG A 85 -4.71 -0.56 5.97
N ASN A 86 -5.01 -1.86 6.01
CA ASN A 86 -4.06 -2.89 6.44
C ASN A 86 -2.97 -3.24 5.41
N PHE A 87 -3.08 -2.76 4.16
CA PHE A 87 -2.06 -2.95 3.10
C PHE A 87 -0.63 -2.64 3.59
N ALA A 88 -0.48 -1.66 4.48
CA ALA A 88 0.82 -1.21 4.95
C ALA A 88 1.54 -2.23 5.87
N VAL A 89 0.82 -3.20 6.43
CA VAL A 89 1.37 -4.25 7.30
C VAL A 89 1.67 -5.48 6.47
N ALA A 90 2.80 -6.15 6.74
CA ALA A 90 3.14 -7.41 6.08
C ALA A 90 2.00 -8.45 6.21
N GLY A 91 1.73 -9.16 5.12
CA GLY A 91 0.60 -10.05 4.91
C GLY A 91 -0.71 -9.34 4.51
N GLY A 92 -0.78 -8.01 4.61
CA GLY A 92 -2.00 -7.24 4.37
C GLY A 92 -2.49 -7.29 2.92
N VAL A 93 -1.58 -7.35 1.96
CA VAL A 93 -1.94 -7.40 0.53
C VAL A 93 -2.49 -8.77 0.17
N ALA A 94 -1.77 -9.83 0.57
CA ALA A 94 -2.23 -11.19 0.35
C ALA A 94 -3.56 -11.44 1.04
N GLN A 95 -3.74 -10.97 2.28
CA GLN A 95 -5.00 -11.11 3.00
C GLN A 95 -6.16 -10.39 2.30
N ALA A 96 -5.93 -9.19 1.77
CA ALA A 96 -6.95 -8.48 0.98
C ALA A 96 -7.38 -9.29 -0.25
N VAL A 97 -6.43 -9.88 -0.98
CA VAL A 97 -6.74 -10.76 -2.12
C VAL A 97 -7.53 -11.99 -1.68
N VAL A 98 -7.13 -12.64 -0.57
CA VAL A 98 -7.87 -13.77 0.00
C VAL A 98 -9.29 -13.38 0.38
N ASN A 99 -9.48 -12.21 0.98
CA ASN A 99 -10.79 -11.74 1.41
C ASN A 99 -11.74 -11.53 0.21
N VAL A 100 -11.24 -10.94 -0.88
CA VAL A 100 -12.03 -10.77 -2.12
C VAL A 100 -12.36 -12.12 -2.74
N ILE A 101 -11.38 -13.03 -2.88
CA ILE A 101 -11.62 -14.37 -3.45
C ILE A 101 -12.63 -15.14 -2.59
N LYS A 102 -12.52 -15.08 -1.26
CA LYS A 102 -13.46 -15.77 -0.37
C LYS A 102 -14.88 -15.20 -0.44
N ARG A 103 -15.03 -13.90 -0.73
CA ARG A 103 -16.34 -13.29 -0.96
C ARG A 103 -16.98 -13.82 -2.24
N ASP A 104 -16.20 -13.87 -3.33
CA ASP A 104 -16.70 -14.20 -4.68
C ASP A 104 -16.78 -15.72 -4.92
N HIS A 105 -15.89 -16.47 -4.27
CA HIS A 105 -15.73 -17.92 -4.34
C HIS A 105 -15.51 -18.52 -2.94
N PRO A 106 -16.57 -18.64 -2.10
CA PRO A 106 -16.44 -19.06 -0.70
C PRO A 106 -15.77 -20.41 -0.47
N ASP A 107 -15.89 -21.33 -1.42
CA ASP A 107 -15.34 -22.69 -1.35
C ASP A 107 -13.87 -22.76 -1.82
N GLN A 108 -13.33 -21.68 -2.37
CA GLN A 108 -11.97 -21.65 -2.90
C GLN A 108 -10.96 -21.36 -1.78
N GLU A 109 -10.12 -22.37 -1.48
CA GLU A 109 -9.00 -22.19 -0.57
C GLU A 109 -7.82 -21.49 -1.28
N VAL A 110 -7.33 -20.40 -0.70
CA VAL A 110 -6.14 -19.69 -1.18
C VAL A 110 -5.00 -19.91 -0.19
N LYS A 111 -3.98 -20.63 -0.63
CA LYS A 111 -2.77 -20.86 0.17
C LYS A 111 -1.84 -19.66 0.04
N VAL A 112 -1.39 -19.13 1.17
CA VAL A 112 -0.54 -17.94 1.24
C VAL A 112 0.79 -18.27 1.91
N ALA A 113 1.88 -17.72 1.39
CA ALA A 113 3.15 -17.65 2.12
C ALA A 113 3.73 -16.25 2.01
N ASN A 114 4.16 -15.70 3.15
CA ASN A 114 4.70 -14.36 3.25
C ASN A 114 6.18 -14.41 3.62
N ALA A 115 6.94 -13.40 3.18
CA ALA A 115 8.32 -13.19 3.58
C ALA A 115 8.59 -11.71 3.81
N GLU A 116 9.41 -11.42 4.82
CA GLU A 116 9.71 -10.06 5.23
C GLU A 116 11.23 -9.83 5.25
N GLY A 117 11.69 -8.73 4.69
CA GLY A 117 13.13 -8.57 4.46
C GLY A 117 13.60 -9.26 3.18
N LEU A 118 14.57 -8.63 2.51
CA LEU A 118 15.10 -9.10 1.23
C LEU A 118 15.72 -10.50 1.29
N LYS A 119 16.32 -10.88 2.43
CA LYS A 119 16.92 -12.21 2.63
C LYS A 119 15.86 -13.31 2.58
N GLU A 120 14.75 -13.11 3.29
CA GLU A 120 13.64 -14.07 3.36
C GLU A 120 12.88 -14.10 2.05
N CYS A 121 12.64 -12.93 1.43
CA CYS A 121 12.05 -12.85 0.09
C CYS A 121 12.87 -13.67 -0.92
N ARG A 122 14.20 -13.54 -0.89
CA ARG A 122 15.09 -14.33 -1.76
C ARG A 122 14.96 -15.83 -1.47
N GLN A 123 14.85 -16.22 -0.21
CA GLN A 123 14.68 -17.62 0.16
C GLN A 123 13.33 -18.18 -0.28
N LEU A 124 12.24 -17.42 -0.10
CA LEU A 124 10.90 -17.78 -0.54
C LEU A 124 10.87 -18.00 -2.06
N LEU A 125 11.45 -17.07 -2.82
CA LEU A 125 11.55 -17.19 -4.29
C LEU A 125 12.37 -18.43 -4.70
N LYS A 126 13.50 -18.72 -4.04
CA LYS A 126 14.29 -19.93 -4.31
C LYS A 126 13.47 -21.21 -4.09
N LEU A 127 12.79 -21.31 -2.95
CA LEU A 127 11.94 -22.46 -2.64
C LEU A 127 10.78 -22.60 -3.64
N ALA A 128 10.20 -21.48 -4.09
CA ALA A 128 9.18 -21.48 -5.13
C ALA A 128 9.71 -22.01 -6.46
N THR A 129 10.93 -21.62 -6.88
CA THR A 129 11.56 -22.16 -8.10
C THR A 129 11.89 -23.66 -8.01
N LEU A 130 12.01 -24.19 -6.79
CA LEU A 130 12.18 -25.62 -6.52
C LEU A 130 10.84 -26.38 -6.39
N GLY A 131 9.72 -25.74 -6.68
CA GLY A 131 8.39 -26.37 -6.66
C GLY A 131 7.77 -26.56 -5.28
N LYS A 132 8.27 -25.88 -4.24
CA LYS A 132 7.76 -26.04 -2.85
C LYS A 132 6.43 -25.32 -2.57
N TYR A 133 5.99 -24.45 -3.48
CA TYR A 133 4.80 -23.61 -3.31
C TYR A 133 3.83 -23.69 -4.51
N PRO A 134 3.36 -24.90 -4.89
CA PRO A 134 2.45 -25.05 -6.02
C PRO A 134 1.09 -24.41 -5.70
N GLY A 135 0.68 -23.43 -6.50
CA GLY A 135 -0.62 -22.75 -6.33
C GLY A 135 -0.71 -21.78 -5.15
N TYR A 136 0.41 -21.40 -4.52
CA TYR A 136 0.42 -20.42 -3.44
C TYR A 136 0.44 -19.00 -3.98
N LEU A 137 -0.30 -18.11 -3.32
CA LEU A 137 -0.09 -16.68 -3.37
C LEU A 137 1.12 -16.33 -2.47
N LEU A 138 2.15 -15.75 -3.07
CA LEU A 138 3.38 -15.39 -2.37
C LEU A 138 3.46 -13.87 -2.18
N GLU A 139 3.56 -13.41 -0.93
CA GLU A 139 3.81 -11.99 -0.62
C GLU A 139 5.26 -11.80 -0.16
N GLY A 140 5.94 -10.81 -0.72
CA GLY A 140 7.29 -10.43 -0.32
C GLY A 140 7.37 -8.95 -0.01
N MET A 141 7.70 -8.61 1.23
CA MET A 141 7.93 -7.24 1.66
C MET A 141 9.42 -7.03 1.96
N ALA A 142 10.03 -6.00 1.38
CA ALA A 142 11.46 -5.75 1.55
C ALA A 142 11.86 -5.32 2.98
N CYS A 143 10.93 -4.73 3.74
CA CYS A 143 11.13 -4.25 5.10
C CYS A 143 10.49 -5.23 6.11
N PRO A 144 11.17 -5.56 7.24
CA PRO A 144 10.58 -6.37 8.32
C PRO A 144 9.36 -5.67 8.93
N GLY A 145 8.17 -6.26 8.84
CA GLY A 145 6.90 -5.70 9.27
C GLY A 145 6.08 -5.02 8.16
N GLY A 146 6.61 -4.91 6.94
CA GLY A 146 5.94 -4.28 5.80
C GLY A 146 6.25 -2.78 5.67
N CYS A 147 5.36 -2.04 5.02
CA CYS A 147 5.53 -0.61 4.78
C CYS A 147 5.57 0.21 6.08
N VAL A 148 4.89 -0.24 7.13
CA VAL A 148 4.94 0.36 8.49
C VAL A 148 6.32 0.35 9.15
N ALA A 149 7.29 -0.31 8.52
CA ALA A 149 8.70 -0.34 8.90
C ALA A 149 9.63 0.17 7.79
N GLY A 150 9.09 0.93 6.83
CA GLY A 150 9.88 1.52 5.75
C GLY A 150 10.96 2.46 6.27
N ALA A 151 12.01 2.67 5.48
CA ALA A 151 13.18 3.46 5.91
C ALA A 151 12.85 4.91 6.34
N GLY A 152 11.74 5.47 5.86
CA GLY A 152 11.26 6.81 6.23
C GLY A 152 10.20 6.81 7.34
N THR A 153 10.01 5.72 8.09
CA THR A 153 9.17 5.71 9.29
C THR A 153 9.93 6.25 10.49
N MET A 154 9.26 7.06 11.31
CA MET A 154 9.86 7.72 12.48
C MET A 154 9.40 7.09 13.82
N GLN A 155 8.72 5.95 13.77
CA GLN A 155 8.11 5.30 14.94
C GLN A 155 8.47 3.82 14.98
N ALA A 156 8.56 3.25 16.18
CA ALA A 156 8.79 1.82 16.37
C ALA A 156 7.73 0.97 15.65
N ILE A 157 8.20 -0.08 14.97
CA ILE A 157 7.39 -0.94 14.08
C ILE A 157 6.12 -1.45 14.78
N LYS A 158 6.26 -1.99 16.00
CA LYS A 158 5.14 -2.54 16.75
C LYS A 158 4.07 -1.50 17.06
N LYS A 159 4.48 -0.27 17.42
CA LYS A 159 3.54 0.83 17.68
C LYS A 159 2.81 1.21 16.38
N SER A 160 3.53 1.32 15.26
CA SER A 160 2.96 1.61 13.94
C SER A 160 1.97 0.52 13.49
N GLN A 161 2.30 -0.77 13.67
CA GLN A 161 1.39 -1.88 13.37
C GLN A 161 0.10 -1.80 14.20
N THR A 162 0.21 -1.54 15.50
CA THR A 162 -0.98 -1.37 16.37
C THR A 162 -1.82 -0.17 15.94
N SER A 163 -1.20 0.98 15.65
CA SER A 163 -1.90 2.18 15.18
C SER A 163 -2.65 1.92 13.86
N VAL A 164 -2.00 1.28 12.89
CA VAL A 164 -2.66 0.90 11.62
C VAL A 164 -3.81 -0.06 11.86
N GLY A 165 -3.64 -1.06 12.73
CA GLY A 165 -4.72 -2.00 13.05
C GLY A 165 -5.93 -1.36 13.73
N LEU A 166 -5.72 -0.35 14.59
CA LEU A 166 -6.81 0.43 15.18
C LEU A 166 -7.49 1.31 14.13
N TYR A 167 -6.71 2.00 13.29
CA TYR A 167 -7.22 2.80 12.19
C TYR A 167 -8.01 1.97 11.18
N ALA A 168 -7.54 0.75 10.87
CA ALA A 168 -8.23 -0.16 9.97
C ALA A 168 -9.63 -0.55 10.47
N LYS A 169 -9.81 -0.75 11.78
CA LYS A 169 -11.11 -1.09 12.39
C LYS A 169 -12.13 0.04 12.35
N GLN A 170 -11.71 1.27 12.12
CA GLN A 170 -12.62 2.42 12.00
C GLN A 170 -13.27 2.52 10.62
N SER A 171 -12.84 1.71 9.65
CA SER A 171 -13.44 1.67 8.32
C SER A 171 -14.86 1.09 8.35
N THR A 172 -15.75 1.69 7.56
CA THR A 172 -17.11 1.18 7.30
C THR A 172 -17.12 0.04 6.28
N HIS A 173 -16.15 0.01 5.37
CA HIS A 173 -15.95 -1.06 4.38
C HIS A 173 -14.96 -2.09 4.90
N LYS A 174 -15.27 -3.38 4.79
CA LYS A 174 -14.38 -4.46 5.22
C LYS A 174 -13.42 -4.85 4.10
N THR A 175 -13.96 -5.28 2.97
CA THR A 175 -13.14 -5.77 1.84
C THR A 175 -12.72 -4.63 0.91
N SER A 176 -11.57 -4.76 0.25
CA SER A 176 -11.08 -3.77 -0.72
C SER A 176 -12.05 -3.51 -1.88
N SER A 177 -12.89 -4.49 -2.19
CA SER A 177 -13.88 -4.46 -3.26
C SER A 177 -15.26 -3.89 -2.87
N GLU A 178 -15.41 -3.34 -1.67
CA GLU A 178 -16.66 -2.72 -1.20
C GLU A 178 -16.71 -1.20 -1.39
N THR A 179 -15.57 -0.58 -1.72
CA THR A 179 -15.49 0.88 -1.91
C THR A 179 -16.10 1.31 -3.24
N GLU A 180 -16.56 2.55 -3.32
CA GLU A 180 -17.17 3.11 -4.53
C GLU A 180 -16.20 3.19 -5.72
N TYR A 181 -14.89 3.26 -5.45
CA TYR A 181 -13.83 3.29 -6.46
C TYR A 181 -13.68 2.00 -7.25
N ILE A 182 -14.34 0.89 -6.88
CA ILE A 182 -14.31 -0.33 -7.68
C ILE A 182 -14.82 -0.09 -9.12
N LYS A 183 -15.70 0.89 -9.32
CA LYS A 183 -16.24 1.29 -10.63
C LYS A 183 -15.20 1.95 -11.53
N GLU A 184 -14.13 2.46 -10.94
CA GLU A 184 -13.03 3.12 -11.65
C GLU A 184 -11.92 2.12 -12.02
N LEU A 185 -11.93 0.91 -11.44
CA LEU A 185 -10.84 -0.05 -11.58
C LEU A 185 -10.54 -0.38 -13.04
N ASP A 186 -11.56 -0.70 -13.84
CA ASP A 186 -11.41 -1.09 -15.25
C ASP A 186 -10.77 0.02 -16.10
N LYS A 187 -10.89 1.29 -15.70
CA LYS A 187 -10.30 2.43 -16.41
C LYS A 187 -8.79 2.58 -16.15
N LEU A 188 -8.24 1.81 -15.21
CA LEU A 188 -6.86 1.93 -14.75
C LEU A 188 -5.96 0.78 -15.19
N VAL A 189 -6.53 -0.32 -15.71
CA VAL A 189 -5.82 -1.59 -15.98
C VAL A 189 -5.46 -1.83 -17.45
N ASP A 190 -5.61 -0.83 -18.31
CA ASP A 190 -5.12 -0.85 -19.72
C ASP A 190 -3.59 -0.97 -19.82
#